data_AF-A0A1G8ZQ71-F1
#
_entry.id   AF-A0A1G8ZQ71-F1
#
_cell.length_a   1.000
_cell.length_b   1.000
_cell.length_c   1.000
_cell.angle_alpha   90.00
_cell.angle_beta   90.00
_cell.angle_gamma   90.00
#
_symmetry.space_group_name_H-M   'P 1'
#
loop_
_entity.id
_entity.type
_entity.pdbx_description
1 polymer ?
#
loop_
_entity_poly.entity_id
_entity_poly.type
_entity_poly.pdbx_seq_one_letter_code
_entity_poly.pdbx_strand_id
1 'polypeptide(L)'
;MFFRVPIRFSMNPYLKNQDFEQTRTLIVRLFYGFAILIWIFKYTNGVWLHQVAHPTLAYITPEEVQWLWYSTGIPSWILATDLRALTVDLLLLASMLLAFCYPRQRWWPPLFSGLLCTYCLTGYLYYFARGHNLSGFLLMSFLPWFQSHRRFAAYFQFMRYFLLYILCSAALWKLYNGVVWDYDNQLPFILKMQHAEYVVHHPDAWRSHWVRWLLDQPALNLILLKGAWVLQLSCLVGFFTKKFDYFLLTAVVLFFIGDWLVMNLPFYEMYILVITLLPWQAVRLAAKPPSLISVV
;
A
#
# COMPACT_ATOMS: atom_id res chain seq x y z
N MET A 1 -6.90 43.29 31.85
CA MET A 1 -5.85 42.43 31.28
C MET A 1 -5.80 41.14 32.11
N PHE A 2 -6.59 40.13 31.75
CA PHE A 2 -6.69 38.87 32.49
C PHE A 2 -5.69 37.87 31.93
N PHE A 3 -4.61 37.62 32.67
CA PHE A 3 -3.68 36.52 32.41
C PHE A 3 -4.40 35.19 32.65
N ARG A 4 -4.85 34.52 31.57
CA ARG A 4 -5.19 33.09 31.64
C ARG A 4 -3.89 32.31 31.81
N VAL A 5 -3.58 31.93 33.05
CA VAL A 5 -2.57 30.90 33.32
C VAL A 5 -3.06 29.60 32.68
N PRO A 6 -2.36 29.04 31.68
CA PRO A 6 -2.74 27.74 31.13
C PRO A 6 -2.47 26.69 32.21
N ILE A 7 -3.54 26.18 32.83
CA ILE A 7 -3.46 25.00 33.69
C ILE A 7 -3.02 23.84 32.80
N ARG A 8 -1.72 23.55 32.79
CA ARG A 8 -1.20 22.31 32.22
C ARG A 8 -1.61 21.19 33.16
N PHE A 9 -2.73 20.54 32.86
CA PHE A 9 -3.00 19.23 33.42
C PHE A 9 -1.90 18.28 32.95
N SER A 10 -0.95 18.03 33.84
CA SER A 10 0.03 16.95 33.71
C SER A 10 -0.74 15.64 33.73
N MET A 11 -1.15 15.15 32.56
CA MET A 11 -1.73 13.81 32.45
C MET A 11 -0.73 12.78 32.99
N ASN A 12 -1.25 11.85 33.79
CA ASN A 12 -0.48 10.75 34.34
C ASN A 12 0.22 9.97 33.19
N PRO A 13 1.56 9.80 33.21
CA PRO A 13 2.30 9.09 32.17
C PRO A 13 1.82 7.66 31.94
N TYR A 14 1.20 7.01 32.94
CA TYR A 14 0.60 5.69 32.79
C TYR A 14 -0.59 5.68 31.81
N LEU A 15 -1.46 6.70 31.85
CA LEU A 15 -2.62 6.80 30.95
C LEU A 15 -2.17 6.95 29.49
N LYS A 16 -1.13 7.75 29.26
CA LYS A 16 -0.56 7.95 27.92
C LYS A 16 -0.02 6.66 27.29
N ASN A 17 0.55 5.76 28.11
CA ASN A 17 1.07 4.48 27.63
C ASN A 17 -0.06 3.51 27.28
N GLN A 18 -1.15 3.51 28.06
CA GLN A 18 -2.31 2.65 27.81
C GLN A 18 -3.03 3.05 26.50
N ASP A 19 -3.25 4.35 26.28
CA ASP A 19 -3.86 4.88 25.06
C ASP A 19 -3.03 4.52 23.81
N PHE A 20 -1.69 4.59 23.93
CA PHE A 20 -0.80 4.20 22.83
C PHE A 20 -0.91 2.71 22.52
N GLU A 21 -0.88 1.83 23.53
CA GLU A 21 -0.97 0.39 23.30
C GLU A 21 -2.32 -0.03 22.68
N GLN A 22 -3.42 0.61 23.07
CA GLN A 22 -4.72 0.40 22.45
C GLN A 22 -4.71 0.84 20.98
N THR A 23 -4.19 2.05 20.72
CA THR A 23 -4.07 2.59 19.35
C THR A 23 -3.19 1.70 18.47
N ARG A 24 -2.03 1.27 18.98
CA ARG A 24 -1.12 0.34 18.29
C ARG A 24 -1.82 -0.99 17.99
N THR A 25 -2.48 -1.56 18.99
CA THR A 25 -3.22 -2.82 18.85
C THR A 25 -4.29 -2.71 17.76
N LEU A 26 -5.03 -1.61 17.72
CA LEU A 26 -6.04 -1.35 16.69
C LEU A 26 -5.40 -1.22 15.30
N ILE A 27 -4.34 -0.42 15.13
CA ILE A 27 -3.64 -0.26 13.85
C ILE A 27 -3.12 -1.62 13.33
N VAL A 28 -2.51 -2.43 14.19
CA VAL A 28 -2.00 -3.76 13.83
C VAL A 28 -3.14 -4.68 13.41
N ARG A 29 -4.28 -4.65 14.12
CA ARG A 29 -5.47 -5.43 13.75
C ARG A 29 -6.09 -4.97 12.44
N LEU A 30 -6.17 -3.66 12.20
CA LEU A 30 -6.64 -3.11 10.92
C LEU A 30 -5.74 -3.58 9.77
N PHE A 31 -4.42 -3.57 9.98
CA PHE A 31 -3.47 -4.08 9.00
C PHE A 31 -3.68 -5.56 8.68
N TYR A 32 -3.64 -6.43 9.69
CA TYR A 32 -3.77 -7.87 9.45
C TYR A 32 -5.18 -8.26 9.00
N GLY A 33 -6.22 -7.58 9.49
CA GLY A 33 -7.59 -7.79 9.02
C GLY A 33 -7.72 -7.46 7.54
N PHE A 34 -7.18 -6.33 7.11
CA PHE A 34 -7.14 -5.97 5.70
C PHE A 34 -6.28 -6.93 4.87
N ALA A 35 -5.12 -7.36 5.39
CA ALA A 35 -4.26 -8.34 4.74
C ALA A 35 -4.98 -9.70 4.54
N ILE A 36 -5.74 -10.17 5.52
CA ILE A 36 -6.56 -11.38 5.42
C ILE A 36 -7.62 -11.23 4.33
N LEU A 37 -8.33 -10.10 4.28
CA LEU A 37 -9.34 -9.85 3.23
C LEU A 37 -8.72 -9.88 1.83
N ILE A 38 -7.58 -9.22 1.65
CA ILE A 38 -6.84 -9.26 0.38
C ILE A 38 -6.34 -10.68 0.08
N TRP A 39 -5.91 -11.44 1.09
CA TRP A 39 -5.44 -12.81 0.89
C TRP A 39 -6.56 -13.75 0.43
N ILE A 40 -7.77 -13.60 1.00
CA ILE A 40 -8.98 -14.30 0.56
C ILE A 40 -9.33 -13.88 -0.87
N PHE A 41 -9.31 -12.57 -1.17
CA PHE A 41 -9.52 -12.10 -2.53
C PHE A 41 -8.49 -12.67 -3.52
N LYS A 42 -7.22 -12.81 -3.13
CA LYS A 42 -6.19 -13.46 -3.95
C LYS A 42 -6.47 -14.94 -4.16
N TYR A 43 -6.98 -15.65 -3.15
CA TYR A 43 -7.39 -17.05 -3.28
C TYR A 43 -8.47 -17.22 -4.34
N THR A 44 -9.52 -16.38 -4.28
CA THR A 44 -10.64 -16.45 -5.23
C THR A 44 -10.25 -16.07 -6.66
N ASN A 45 -9.12 -15.37 -6.84
CA ASN A 45 -8.59 -15.01 -8.15
C ASN A 45 -7.50 -15.97 -8.66
N GLY A 46 -7.24 -17.09 -7.96
CA GLY A 46 -6.30 -18.09 -8.47
C GLY A 46 -4.82 -17.68 -8.34
N VAL A 47 -4.47 -16.74 -7.47
CA VAL A 47 -3.09 -16.20 -7.38
C VAL A 47 -2.33 -16.61 -6.11
N TRP A 48 -2.80 -17.62 -5.39
CA TRP A 48 -1.99 -18.28 -4.35
C TRP A 48 -0.87 -19.11 -4.98
N LEU A 49 0.24 -19.34 -4.27
CA LEU A 49 1.39 -20.02 -4.84
C LEU A 49 1.05 -21.43 -5.32
N HIS A 50 0.24 -22.18 -4.58
CA HIS A 50 -0.16 -23.53 -5.01
C HIS A 50 -1.07 -23.54 -6.24
N GLN A 51 -1.82 -22.45 -6.50
CA GLN A 51 -2.68 -22.34 -7.68
C GLN A 51 -1.88 -22.03 -8.95
N VAL A 52 -0.66 -21.50 -8.78
CA VAL A 52 0.28 -21.16 -9.86
C VAL A 52 1.57 -21.97 -9.78
N ALA A 53 1.55 -23.09 -9.06
CA ALA A 53 2.69 -24.00 -8.96
C ALA A 53 3.02 -24.62 -10.32
N HIS A 54 4.21 -25.20 -10.44
CA HIS A 54 4.71 -25.78 -11.68
C HIS A 54 4.83 -24.78 -12.86
N PRO A 55 5.43 -23.59 -12.66
CA PRO A 55 5.62 -22.66 -13.77
C PRO A 55 6.58 -23.26 -14.81
N THR A 56 6.21 -23.17 -16.08
CA THR A 56 7.02 -23.67 -17.20
C THR A 56 8.16 -22.71 -17.56
N LEU A 57 7.96 -21.41 -17.31
CA LEU A 57 8.92 -20.35 -17.63
C LEU A 57 9.08 -19.42 -16.42
N ALA A 58 10.33 -19.00 -16.18
CA ALA A 58 10.63 -17.88 -15.28
C ALA A 58 10.66 -16.59 -16.10
N TYR A 59 10.02 -15.54 -15.59
CA TYR A 59 10.12 -14.18 -16.08
C TYR A 59 11.17 -13.43 -15.26
N ILE A 60 12.43 -13.51 -15.70
CA ILE A 60 13.54 -12.85 -15.01
C ILE A 60 13.75 -11.47 -15.63
N THR A 61 13.44 -10.42 -14.89
CA THR A 61 13.72 -9.04 -15.31
C THR A 61 15.19 -8.67 -15.04
N PRO A 62 15.69 -7.53 -15.55
CA PRO A 62 17.04 -7.04 -15.22
C PRO A 62 17.25 -6.66 -13.75
N GLU A 63 16.24 -6.75 -12.88
CA GLU A 63 16.33 -6.38 -11.48
C GLU A 63 17.25 -7.32 -10.68
N GLU A 64 18.29 -6.78 -10.06
CA GLU A 64 19.35 -7.54 -9.41
C GLU A 64 18.84 -8.38 -8.23
N VAL A 65 17.81 -7.88 -7.52
CA VAL A 65 17.18 -8.61 -6.41
C VAL A 65 16.47 -9.87 -6.89
N GLN A 66 15.87 -9.84 -8.08
CA GLN A 66 15.22 -11.01 -8.66
C GLN A 66 16.24 -12.08 -9.02
N TRP A 67 17.37 -11.69 -9.62
CA TRP A 67 18.49 -12.60 -9.90
C TRP A 67 19.07 -13.23 -8.64
N LEU A 68 19.30 -12.41 -7.60
CA LEU A 68 19.79 -12.92 -6.31
C LEU A 68 18.80 -13.93 -5.73
N TRP A 69 17.50 -13.61 -5.71
CA TRP A 69 16.47 -14.50 -5.20
C TRP A 69 16.36 -15.80 -6.01
N TYR A 70 16.37 -15.72 -7.33
CA TYR A 70 16.37 -16.88 -8.23
C TYR A 70 17.57 -17.79 -7.98
N SER A 71 18.77 -17.21 -7.77
CA SER A 71 20.01 -17.97 -7.54
C SER A 71 20.01 -18.81 -6.26
N THR A 72 19.14 -18.49 -5.28
CA THR A 72 19.02 -19.27 -4.04
C THR A 72 18.39 -20.65 -4.25
N GLY A 73 17.68 -20.86 -5.37
CA GLY A 73 16.90 -22.07 -5.62
C GLY A 73 15.64 -22.22 -4.75
N ILE A 74 15.42 -21.33 -3.77
CA ILE A 74 14.22 -21.30 -2.93
C ILE A 74 12.94 -21.20 -3.77
N PRO A 75 12.85 -20.32 -4.79
CA PRO A 75 11.62 -20.16 -5.57
C PRO A 75 11.23 -21.44 -6.30
N SER A 76 12.20 -22.06 -6.97
CA SER A 76 12.04 -23.34 -7.66
C SER A 76 11.68 -24.46 -6.70
N TRP A 77 12.28 -24.49 -5.50
CA TRP A 77 11.97 -25.53 -4.50
C TRP A 77 10.54 -25.42 -3.96
N ILE A 78 10.05 -24.19 -3.70
CA ILE A 78 8.68 -23.92 -3.24
C ILE A 78 7.67 -24.35 -4.32
N LEU A 79 7.90 -23.96 -5.57
CA LEU A 79 6.95 -24.19 -6.67
C LEU A 79 7.10 -25.57 -7.34
N ALA A 80 8.05 -26.40 -6.90
CA ALA A 80 8.28 -27.73 -7.45
C ALA A 80 7.14 -28.72 -7.14
N THR A 81 6.36 -28.50 -6.07
CA THR A 81 5.18 -29.32 -5.75
C THR A 81 4.07 -28.47 -5.13
N ASP A 82 2.83 -28.78 -5.47
CA ASP A 82 1.63 -28.11 -4.90
C ASP A 82 1.65 -28.10 -3.37
N LEU A 83 2.07 -29.20 -2.74
CA LEU A 83 2.10 -29.32 -1.28
C LEU A 83 3.05 -28.30 -0.62
N ARG A 84 4.21 -28.04 -1.24
CA ARG A 84 5.19 -27.08 -0.69
C ARG A 84 4.67 -25.65 -0.82
N ALA A 85 4.14 -25.32 -1.99
CA ALA A 85 3.51 -24.02 -2.24
C ALA A 85 2.31 -23.79 -1.31
N LEU A 86 1.45 -24.80 -1.13
CA LEU A 86 0.29 -24.74 -0.23
C LEU A 86 0.73 -24.56 1.23
N THR A 87 1.82 -25.20 1.63
CA THR A 87 2.39 -25.01 2.98
C THR A 87 2.79 -23.55 3.21
N VAL A 88 3.43 -22.91 2.22
CA VAL A 88 3.78 -21.49 2.31
C VAL A 88 2.53 -20.60 2.40
N ASP A 89 1.52 -20.86 1.56
CA ASP A 89 0.25 -20.11 1.58
C ASP A 89 -0.47 -20.23 2.94
N LEU A 90 -0.54 -21.45 3.49
CA LEU A 90 -1.18 -21.71 4.79
C LEU A 90 -0.39 -21.12 5.95
N LEU A 91 0.95 -21.17 5.92
CA LEU A 91 1.80 -20.53 6.93
C LEU A 91 1.65 -19.01 6.89
N LEU A 92 1.55 -18.42 5.69
CA LEU A 92 1.31 -16.98 5.55
C LEU A 92 -0.05 -16.62 6.15
N LEU A 93 -1.12 -17.33 5.79
CA LEU A 93 -2.46 -17.11 6.35
C LEU A 93 -2.50 -17.29 7.88
N ALA A 94 -1.91 -18.38 8.39
CA ALA A 94 -1.82 -18.63 9.83
C ALA A 94 -1.06 -17.52 10.55
N SER A 95 0.07 -17.05 10.01
CA SER A 95 0.85 -15.96 10.61
C SER A 95 0.06 -14.64 10.65
N MET A 96 -0.76 -14.35 9.63
CA MET A 96 -1.68 -13.19 9.61
C MET A 96 -2.76 -13.31 10.69
N LEU A 97 -3.43 -14.47 10.77
CA LEU A 97 -4.49 -14.72 11.75
C LEU A 97 -3.96 -14.64 13.19
N LEU A 98 -2.79 -15.23 13.45
CA LEU A 98 -2.16 -15.20 14.76
C LEU A 98 -1.70 -13.79 15.13
N ALA A 99 -1.15 -13.01 14.18
CA ALA A 99 -0.79 -11.62 14.43
C ALA A 99 -2.02 -10.71 14.63
N PHE A 100 -3.14 -11.00 13.99
CA PHE A 100 -4.43 -10.32 14.20
C PHE A 100 -5.00 -10.60 15.61
N CYS A 101 -5.07 -11.87 15.99
CA CYS A 101 -5.58 -12.30 17.29
C CYS A 101 -4.65 -11.87 18.44
N TYR A 102 -3.33 -11.98 18.23
CA TYR A 102 -2.29 -11.74 19.23
C TYR A 102 -1.31 -10.63 18.81
N PRO A 103 -1.76 -9.37 18.65
CA PRO A 103 -0.96 -8.27 18.09
C PRO A 103 0.20 -7.79 18.99
N ARG A 104 0.27 -8.30 20.23
CA ARG A 104 1.37 -8.05 21.17
C ARG A 104 2.49 -9.09 21.09
N GLN A 105 2.26 -10.21 20.42
CA GLN A 105 3.28 -11.26 20.27
C GLN A 105 4.35 -10.82 19.27
N ARG A 106 5.62 -11.11 19.60
CA ARG A 106 6.78 -10.61 18.84
C ARG A 106 7.17 -11.48 17.64
N TRP A 107 6.75 -12.74 17.61
CA TRP A 107 7.21 -13.73 16.64
C TRP A 107 6.37 -13.77 15.36
N TRP A 108 5.07 -13.51 15.45
CA TRP A 108 4.18 -13.57 14.29
C TRP A 108 4.46 -12.48 13.23
N PRO A 109 4.73 -11.21 13.59
CA PRO A 109 4.98 -10.18 12.57
C PRO A 109 6.25 -10.39 11.73
N PRO A 110 7.41 -10.77 12.30
CA PRO A 110 8.58 -11.11 11.51
C PRO A 110 8.37 -12.34 10.64
N LEU A 111 7.72 -13.39 11.15
CA LEU A 111 7.38 -14.57 10.37
C LEU A 111 6.51 -14.21 9.17
N PHE A 112 5.44 -13.45 9.40
CA PHE A 112 4.57 -12.95 8.33
C PHE A 112 5.34 -12.13 7.30
N SER A 113 6.18 -11.19 7.73
CA SER A 113 6.94 -10.33 6.82
C SER A 113 7.94 -11.13 5.97
N GLY A 114 8.61 -12.12 6.58
CA GLY A 114 9.51 -13.02 5.86
C GLY A 114 8.78 -13.86 4.82
N LEU A 115 7.66 -14.47 5.21
CA LEU A 115 6.82 -15.24 4.28
C LEU A 115 6.22 -14.37 3.17
N LEU A 116 5.78 -13.14 3.49
CA LEU A 116 5.27 -12.19 2.51
C LEU A 116 6.37 -11.76 1.51
N CYS A 117 7.59 -11.54 1.99
CA CYS A 117 8.73 -11.23 1.13
C CYS A 117 9.04 -12.40 0.17
N THR A 118 9.10 -13.63 0.71
CA THR A 118 9.23 -14.87 -0.08
C THR A 118 8.13 -14.99 -1.13
N TYR A 119 6.88 -14.71 -0.75
CA TYR A 119 5.73 -14.72 -1.66
C TYR A 119 5.89 -13.68 -2.78
N CYS A 120 6.22 -12.43 -2.43
CA CYS A 120 6.38 -11.35 -3.41
C CYS A 120 7.50 -11.66 -4.39
N LEU A 121 8.69 -11.99 -3.90
CA LEU A 121 9.87 -12.23 -4.74
C LEU A 121 9.69 -13.47 -5.62
N THR A 122 9.11 -14.55 -5.08
CA THR A 122 8.76 -15.74 -5.88
C THR A 122 7.70 -15.38 -6.92
N GLY A 123 6.72 -14.55 -6.57
CA GLY A 123 5.69 -14.16 -7.50
C GLY A 123 6.19 -13.28 -8.64
N TYR A 124 7.07 -12.31 -8.39
CA TYR A 124 7.69 -11.49 -9.44
C TYR A 124 8.46 -12.34 -10.47
N LEU A 125 9.09 -13.43 -10.04
CA LEU A 125 9.84 -14.31 -10.93
C LEU A 125 8.96 -15.15 -11.87
N TYR A 126 7.73 -15.51 -11.50
CA TYR A 126 6.97 -16.53 -12.23
C TYR A 126 5.62 -16.10 -12.76
N TYR A 127 4.96 -15.09 -12.16
CA TYR A 127 3.61 -14.72 -12.60
C TYR A 127 3.28 -13.23 -12.48
N PHE A 128 3.91 -12.48 -11.58
CA PHE A 128 3.76 -11.03 -11.47
C PHE A 128 4.79 -10.32 -12.36
N ALA A 129 4.68 -10.46 -13.68
CA ALA A 129 5.63 -9.84 -14.60
C ALA A 129 5.71 -8.30 -14.47
N ARG A 130 4.70 -7.61 -13.90
CA ARG A 130 4.64 -6.12 -13.81
C ARG A 130 3.89 -5.56 -12.59
N GLY A 131 3.56 -6.36 -11.59
CA GLY A 131 2.63 -5.96 -10.52
C GLY A 131 3.34 -5.47 -9.26
N HIS A 132 3.75 -4.20 -9.20
CA HIS A 132 4.31 -3.58 -7.97
C HIS A 132 3.31 -3.41 -6.82
N ASN A 133 2.15 -4.07 -6.88
CA ASN A 133 0.99 -3.72 -6.08
C ASN A 133 1.21 -4.06 -4.59
N LEU A 134 2.02 -5.08 -4.28
CA LEU A 134 2.25 -5.55 -2.91
C LEU A 134 3.21 -4.69 -2.08
N SER A 135 3.84 -3.65 -2.63
CA SER A 135 4.83 -2.88 -1.89
C SER A 135 4.24 -2.17 -0.66
N GLY A 136 2.97 -1.74 -0.71
CA GLY A 136 2.28 -1.17 0.45
C GLY A 136 2.15 -2.17 1.62
N PHE A 137 1.85 -3.42 1.32
CA PHE A 137 1.78 -4.52 2.29
C PHE A 137 3.14 -4.88 2.85
N LEU A 138 4.13 -5.04 1.98
CA LEU A 138 5.48 -5.39 2.39
C LEU A 138 6.08 -4.31 3.31
N LEU A 139 5.88 -3.04 2.99
CA LEU A 139 6.36 -1.95 3.83
C LEU A 139 5.63 -1.89 5.18
N MET A 140 4.30 -2.05 5.18
CA MET A 140 3.52 -2.04 6.41
C MET A 140 3.74 -3.28 7.28
N SER A 141 4.19 -4.41 6.72
CA SER A 141 4.42 -5.64 7.49
C SER A 141 5.52 -5.50 8.55
N PHE A 142 6.45 -4.57 8.35
CA PHE A 142 7.50 -4.26 9.33
C PHE A 142 7.01 -3.41 10.50
N LEU A 143 5.88 -2.70 10.38
CA LEU A 143 5.37 -1.82 11.43
C LEU A 143 5.18 -2.53 12.79
N PRO A 144 4.56 -3.73 12.88
CA PRO A 144 4.34 -4.40 14.14
C PRO A 144 5.62 -5.01 14.77
N TRP A 145 6.76 -5.00 14.06
CA TRP A 145 8.05 -5.42 14.62
C TRP A 145 8.47 -4.50 15.76
N PHE A 146 8.12 -3.21 15.67
CA PHE A 146 8.52 -2.20 16.63
C PHE A 146 7.63 -2.24 17.87
N GLN A 147 8.16 -2.77 18.96
CA GLN A 147 7.49 -2.82 20.26
C GLN A 147 7.66 -1.53 21.07
N SER A 148 8.71 -0.75 20.77
CA SER A 148 8.91 0.56 21.38
C SER A 148 7.96 1.58 20.76
N HIS A 149 7.26 2.35 21.60
CA HIS A 149 6.31 3.39 21.17
C HIS A 149 6.95 4.38 20.20
N ARG A 150 8.17 4.81 20.49
CA ARG A 150 8.92 5.77 19.66
C ARG A 150 9.28 5.18 18.30
N ARG A 151 9.78 3.93 18.27
CA ARG A 151 10.17 3.26 17.00
C ARG A 151 8.95 2.98 16.13
N PHE A 152 7.86 2.50 16.73
CA PHE A 152 6.60 2.28 16.04
C PHE A 152 6.07 3.60 15.45
N ALA A 153 6.04 4.67 16.25
CA ALA A 153 5.56 5.97 15.81
C ALA A 153 6.46 6.58 14.71
N ALA A 154 7.78 6.44 14.82
CA ALA A 154 8.72 6.88 13.80
C ALA A 154 8.51 6.13 12.48
N TYR A 155 8.40 4.80 12.53
CA TYR A 155 8.16 3.99 11.33
C TYR A 155 6.79 4.31 10.71
N PHE A 156 5.76 4.50 11.53
CA PHE A 156 4.43 4.91 11.06
C PHE A 156 4.45 6.28 10.36
N GLN A 157 5.27 7.23 10.86
CA GLN A 157 5.49 8.51 10.17
C GLN A 157 6.27 8.34 8.87
N PHE A 158 7.27 7.46 8.84
CA PHE A 158 7.97 7.11 7.61
C PHE A 158 7.00 6.54 6.56
N MET A 159 6.10 5.64 6.93
CA MET A 159 5.05 5.11 6.04
C MET A 159 4.13 6.21 5.49
N ARG A 160 3.77 7.20 6.32
CA ARG A 160 3.03 8.38 5.86
C ARG A 160 3.80 9.15 4.78
N TYR A 161 5.07 9.47 5.03
CA TYR A 161 5.87 10.20 4.06
C TYR A 161 6.16 9.39 2.80
N PHE A 162 6.29 8.07 2.93
CA PHE A 162 6.42 7.17 1.79
C PHE A 162 5.18 7.23 0.89
N LEU A 163 3.96 7.17 1.44
CA LEU A 163 2.71 7.34 0.67
C LEU A 163 2.67 8.69 -0.06
N LEU A 164 3.00 9.78 0.65
CA LEU A 164 3.01 11.11 0.04
C LEU A 164 4.07 11.22 -1.05
N TYR A 165 5.23 10.60 -0.85
CA TYR A 165 6.34 10.56 -1.80
C TYR A 165 5.94 9.85 -3.09
N ILE A 166 5.37 8.64 -3.02
CA ILE A 166 5.02 7.88 -4.23
C ILE A 166 4.00 8.63 -5.08
N LEU A 167 3.01 9.28 -4.48
CA LEU A 167 1.99 10.03 -5.19
C LEU A 167 2.54 11.33 -5.77
N CYS A 168 3.29 12.10 -4.99
CA CYS A 168 3.91 13.32 -5.47
C CYS A 168 4.93 13.03 -6.57
N SER A 169 5.76 12.00 -6.41
CA SER A 169 6.73 11.55 -7.43
C SER A 169 6.03 11.15 -8.72
N ALA A 170 4.93 10.40 -8.63
CA ALA A 170 4.13 10.05 -9.81
C ALA A 170 3.55 11.28 -10.53
N ALA A 171 3.14 12.33 -9.81
CA ALA A 171 2.69 13.60 -10.41
C ALA A 171 3.83 14.34 -11.11
N LEU A 172 5.00 14.40 -10.48
CA LEU A 172 6.18 15.07 -11.03
C LEU A 172 6.68 14.34 -12.28
N TRP A 173 6.67 13.01 -12.30
CA TRP A 173 7.01 12.23 -13.49
C TRP A 173 6.04 12.46 -14.65
N LYS A 174 4.73 12.57 -14.38
CA LYS A 174 3.75 12.95 -15.42
C LYS A 174 4.03 14.34 -15.98
N LEU A 175 4.43 15.28 -15.14
CA LEU A 175 4.79 16.63 -15.56
C LEU A 175 6.07 16.62 -16.40
N TYR A 176 7.11 15.92 -15.93
CA TYR A 176 8.41 15.82 -16.59
C TYR A 176 8.30 15.19 -17.99
N ASN A 177 7.53 14.11 -18.12
CA ASN A 177 7.30 13.43 -19.40
C ASN A 177 6.31 14.16 -20.31
N GLY A 178 5.82 15.34 -19.92
CA GLY A 178 4.90 16.14 -20.72
C GLY A 178 3.47 15.60 -20.83
N VAL A 179 3.12 14.54 -20.08
CA VAL A 179 1.81 13.86 -20.14
C VAL A 179 0.66 14.82 -19.85
N VAL A 180 0.88 15.81 -18.97
CA VAL A 180 -0.12 16.80 -18.57
C VAL A 180 -0.49 17.78 -19.71
N TRP A 181 0.39 17.91 -20.69
CA TRP A 181 0.29 18.86 -21.81
C TRP A 181 -0.16 18.21 -23.13
N ASP A 182 -0.28 16.89 -23.17
CA ASP A 182 -0.77 16.17 -24.35
C ASP A 182 -2.29 16.01 -24.23
N TYR A 183 -3.00 17.01 -24.77
CA TYR A 183 -4.43 17.21 -24.61
C TYR A 183 -5.27 16.14 -25.32
N ASP A 184 -4.75 15.58 -26.41
CA ASP A 184 -5.56 14.82 -27.35
C ASP A 184 -5.34 13.31 -27.25
N ASN A 185 -4.16 12.84 -26.81
CA ASN A 185 -3.78 11.46 -27.05
C ASN A 185 -3.45 10.61 -25.81
N GLN A 186 -3.01 11.18 -24.69
CA GLN A 186 -2.47 10.35 -23.59
C GLN A 186 -3.47 9.41 -22.95
N LEU A 187 -4.57 9.94 -22.39
CA LEU A 187 -5.53 9.07 -21.71
C LEU A 187 -6.22 8.09 -22.69
N PRO A 188 -6.64 8.49 -23.90
CA PRO A 188 -7.14 7.55 -24.90
C PRO A 188 -6.13 6.45 -25.27
N PHE A 189 -4.85 6.79 -25.39
CA PHE A 189 -3.79 5.82 -25.63
C PHE A 189 -3.65 4.84 -24.45
N ILE A 190 -3.60 5.34 -23.22
CA ILE A 190 -3.54 4.53 -22.00
C ILE A 190 -4.74 3.58 -21.92
N LEU A 191 -5.95 4.09 -22.16
CA LEU A 191 -7.19 3.30 -22.17
C LEU A 191 -7.13 2.17 -23.19
N LYS A 192 -6.69 2.45 -24.42
CA LYS A 192 -6.52 1.43 -25.45
C LYS A 192 -5.50 0.37 -25.02
N MET A 193 -4.34 0.79 -24.53
CA MET A 193 -3.27 -0.14 -24.13
C MET A 193 -3.66 -1.03 -22.94
N GLN A 194 -4.39 -0.50 -21.97
CA GLN A 194 -4.74 -1.23 -20.74
C GLN A 194 -6.01 -2.07 -20.85
N HIS A 195 -6.93 -1.72 -21.74
CA HIS A 195 -8.22 -2.41 -21.88
C HIS A 195 -8.39 -3.17 -23.20
N ALA A 196 -7.45 -3.09 -24.15
CA ALA A 196 -7.58 -3.77 -25.44
C ALA A 196 -7.95 -5.25 -25.31
N GLU A 197 -7.18 -6.00 -24.51
CA GLU A 197 -7.43 -7.42 -24.27
C GLU A 197 -8.81 -7.66 -23.67
N TYR A 198 -9.16 -6.91 -22.61
CA TYR A 198 -10.45 -7.05 -21.92
C TYR A 198 -11.64 -6.76 -22.86
N VAL A 199 -11.54 -5.71 -23.68
CA VAL A 199 -12.59 -5.30 -24.62
C VAL A 199 -12.79 -6.31 -25.75
N VAL A 200 -11.71 -6.99 -26.16
CA VAL A 200 -11.77 -8.05 -27.18
C VAL A 200 -12.44 -9.32 -26.62
N HIS A 201 -12.06 -9.74 -25.41
CA HIS A 201 -12.60 -10.97 -24.81
C HIS A 201 -13.98 -10.80 -24.16
N HIS A 202 -14.33 -9.58 -23.75
CA HIS A 202 -15.60 -9.29 -23.07
C HIS A 202 -16.28 -8.05 -23.67
N PRO A 203 -16.67 -8.07 -24.96
CA PRO A 203 -17.15 -6.90 -25.68
C PRO A 203 -18.46 -6.30 -25.12
N ASP A 204 -19.28 -7.12 -24.46
CA ASP A 204 -20.59 -6.75 -23.91
C ASP A 204 -20.56 -6.51 -22.39
N ALA A 205 -19.38 -6.59 -21.76
CA ALA A 205 -19.24 -6.29 -20.35
C ALA A 205 -19.41 -4.78 -20.10
N TRP A 206 -20.00 -4.42 -18.96
CA TRP A 206 -20.22 -3.01 -18.57
C TRP A 206 -18.95 -2.15 -18.67
N ARG A 207 -17.79 -2.73 -18.32
CA ARG A 207 -16.49 -2.05 -18.37
C ARG A 207 -16.04 -1.77 -19.81
N SER A 208 -16.32 -2.68 -20.75
CA SER A 208 -16.03 -2.46 -22.17
C SER A 208 -16.90 -1.33 -22.74
N HIS A 209 -18.17 -1.27 -22.36
CA HIS A 209 -19.04 -0.14 -22.71
C HIS A 209 -18.55 1.18 -22.09
N TRP A 210 -18.16 1.16 -20.82
CA TRP A 210 -17.60 2.31 -20.12
C TRP A 210 -16.34 2.86 -20.81
N VAL A 211 -15.39 2.00 -21.14
CA VAL A 211 -14.13 2.40 -21.81
C VAL A 211 -14.39 2.94 -23.22
N ARG A 212 -15.26 2.30 -24.01
CA ARG A 212 -15.64 2.79 -25.34
C ARG A 212 -16.30 4.17 -25.26
N TRP A 213 -17.27 4.34 -24.36
CA TRP A 213 -17.90 5.63 -24.12
C TRP A 213 -16.86 6.69 -23.73
N LEU A 214 -15.94 6.35 -22.81
CA LEU A 214 -14.92 7.29 -22.36
C LEU A 214 -13.94 7.69 -23.49
N LEU A 215 -13.61 6.78 -24.40
CA LEU A 215 -12.80 7.08 -25.60
C LEU A 215 -13.48 8.13 -26.50
N ASP A 216 -14.81 8.17 -26.52
CA ASP A 216 -15.60 9.14 -27.30
C ASP A 216 -15.79 10.49 -26.58
N GLN A 217 -15.27 10.65 -25.35
CA GLN A 217 -15.41 11.87 -24.54
C GLN A 217 -14.06 12.60 -24.33
N PRO A 218 -13.54 13.35 -25.33
CA PRO A 218 -12.22 13.99 -25.24
C PRO A 218 -12.11 14.99 -24.08
N ALA A 219 -13.15 15.80 -23.85
CA ALA A 219 -13.16 16.76 -22.75
C ALA A 219 -13.11 16.08 -21.38
N LEU A 220 -13.84 14.97 -21.20
CA LEU A 220 -13.82 14.21 -19.96
C LEU A 220 -12.43 13.56 -19.75
N ASN A 221 -11.81 13.05 -20.81
CA ASN A 221 -10.49 12.47 -20.73
C ASN A 221 -9.45 13.48 -20.23
N LEU A 222 -9.49 14.70 -20.74
CA LEU A 222 -8.62 15.78 -20.30
C LEU A 222 -8.85 16.14 -18.82
N ILE A 223 -10.12 16.23 -18.40
CA ILE A 223 -10.49 16.52 -17.01
C ILE A 223 -9.98 15.42 -16.07
N LEU A 224 -10.17 14.14 -16.44
CA LEU A 224 -9.72 13.02 -15.63
C LEU A 224 -8.19 12.98 -15.51
N LEU A 225 -7.47 13.15 -16.62
CA LEU A 225 -6.00 13.16 -16.63
C LEU A 225 -5.44 14.29 -15.74
N LYS A 226 -5.93 15.51 -15.93
CA LYS A 226 -5.51 16.68 -15.13
C LYS A 226 -5.96 16.58 -13.68
N GLY A 227 -7.18 16.10 -13.45
CA GLY A 227 -7.73 15.87 -12.10
C GLY A 227 -6.88 14.87 -11.32
N ALA A 228 -6.53 13.74 -11.94
CA ALA A 228 -5.65 12.74 -11.34
C ALA A 228 -4.27 13.34 -11.02
N TRP A 229 -3.67 14.11 -11.94
CA TRP A 229 -2.41 14.80 -11.69
C TRP A 229 -2.48 15.80 -10.53
N VAL A 230 -3.52 16.64 -10.48
CA VAL A 230 -3.73 17.61 -9.38
C VAL A 230 -3.95 16.91 -8.04
N LEU A 231 -4.75 15.83 -8.01
CA LEU A 231 -4.96 15.04 -6.79
C LEU A 231 -3.63 14.48 -6.27
N GLN A 232 -2.82 13.89 -7.14
CA GLN A 232 -1.50 13.38 -6.77
C GLN A 232 -0.57 14.50 -6.29
N LEU A 233 -0.50 15.63 -7.00
CA LEU A 233 0.36 16.76 -6.64
C LEU A 233 -0.05 17.40 -5.31
N SER A 234 -1.34 17.38 -4.97
CA SER A 234 -1.84 17.89 -3.67
C SER A 234 -1.20 17.21 -2.47
N CYS A 235 -0.71 15.97 -2.62
CA CYS A 235 0.02 15.24 -1.58
C CYS A 235 1.32 15.95 -1.15
N LEU A 236 1.86 16.85 -1.98
CA LEU A 236 3.00 17.69 -1.61
C LEU A 236 2.74 18.50 -0.33
N VAL A 237 1.51 18.98 -0.14
CA VAL A 237 1.08 19.71 1.07
C VAL A 237 1.26 18.86 2.33
N GLY A 238 1.08 17.53 2.21
CA GLY A 238 1.23 16.58 3.30
C GLY A 238 2.65 16.50 3.86
N PHE A 239 3.69 16.88 3.11
CA PHE A 239 5.05 16.91 3.64
C PHE A 239 5.21 18.01 4.70
N PHE A 240 4.55 19.14 4.49
CA PHE A 240 4.72 20.33 5.33
C PHE A 240 3.73 20.38 6.50
N THR A 241 2.55 19.76 6.35
CA THR A 241 1.51 19.83 7.39
C THR A 241 0.64 18.58 7.45
N LYS A 242 0.11 18.33 8.66
CA LYS A 242 -0.89 17.29 8.95
C LYS A 242 -2.32 17.81 9.04
N LYS A 243 -2.50 19.13 8.90
CA LYS A 243 -3.82 19.79 8.99
C LYS A 243 -4.79 19.29 7.92
N PHE A 244 -4.27 18.96 6.75
CA PHE A 244 -5.05 18.51 5.60
C PHE A 244 -5.08 16.99 5.42
N ASP A 245 -4.60 16.20 6.39
CA ASP A 245 -4.49 14.73 6.24
C ASP A 245 -5.86 14.08 5.89
N TYR A 246 -6.97 14.61 6.39
CA TYR A 246 -8.31 14.11 6.02
C TYR A 246 -8.67 14.39 4.55
N PHE A 247 -8.36 15.58 4.04
CA PHE A 247 -8.58 15.89 2.62
C PHE A 247 -7.67 15.04 1.74
N LEU A 248 -6.41 14.87 2.15
CA LEU A 248 -5.46 13.98 1.46
C LEU A 248 -5.95 12.54 1.47
N LEU A 249 -6.48 12.05 2.59
CA LEU A 249 -7.05 10.70 2.67
C LEU A 249 -8.16 10.50 1.62
N THR A 250 -9.10 11.45 1.53
CA THR A 250 -10.16 11.40 0.52
C THR A 250 -9.58 11.46 -0.89
N ALA A 251 -8.62 12.36 -1.14
CA ALA A 251 -7.95 12.49 -2.43
C ALA A 251 -7.24 11.20 -2.87
N VAL A 252 -6.50 10.55 -1.97
CA VAL A 252 -5.80 9.28 -2.26
C VAL A 252 -6.78 8.14 -2.54
N VAL A 253 -7.85 8.02 -1.73
CA VAL A 253 -8.88 6.99 -1.95
C VAL A 253 -9.58 7.20 -3.29
N LEU A 254 -9.99 8.44 -3.60
CA LEU A 254 -10.60 8.76 -4.89
C LEU A 254 -9.64 8.49 -6.05
N PHE A 255 -8.36 8.81 -5.89
CA PHE A 255 -7.34 8.52 -6.89
C PHE A 255 -7.21 7.00 -7.15
N PHE A 256 -7.10 6.16 -6.12
CA PHE A 256 -7.02 4.71 -6.29
C PHE A 256 -8.29 4.09 -6.88
N ILE A 257 -9.48 4.59 -6.52
CA ILE A 257 -10.75 4.15 -7.13
C ILE A 257 -10.79 4.57 -8.61
N GLY A 258 -10.36 5.79 -8.90
CA GLY A 258 -10.27 6.32 -10.26
C GLY A 258 -9.32 5.52 -11.14
N ASP A 259 -8.13 5.18 -10.63
CA ASP A 259 -7.15 4.35 -11.35
C ASP A 259 -7.69 2.94 -11.65
N TRP A 260 -8.43 2.33 -10.73
CA TRP A 260 -9.10 1.07 -11.01
C TRP A 260 -10.21 1.19 -12.05
N LEU A 261 -11.05 2.22 -11.94
CA LEU A 261 -12.20 2.41 -12.83
C LEU A 261 -11.79 2.81 -14.25
N VAL A 262 -10.79 3.69 -14.37
CA VAL A 262 -10.36 4.28 -15.64
C VAL A 262 -9.22 3.45 -16.25
N MET A 263 -8.20 3.10 -15.46
CA MET A 263 -6.96 2.48 -15.98
C MET A 263 -6.86 0.97 -15.72
N ASN A 264 -7.86 0.35 -15.07
CA ASN A 264 -7.81 -1.05 -14.64
C ASN A 264 -6.53 -1.38 -13.84
N LEU A 265 -6.07 -0.43 -13.02
CA LEU A 265 -4.91 -0.59 -12.16
C LEU A 265 -5.37 -0.80 -10.71
N PRO A 266 -5.48 -2.06 -10.24
CA PRO A 266 -5.89 -2.34 -8.87
C PRO A 266 -4.73 -2.10 -7.90
N PHE A 267 -4.78 -0.99 -7.16
CA PHE A 267 -3.84 -0.68 -6.08
C PHE A 267 -4.32 -1.15 -4.70
N TYR A 268 -5.06 -2.26 -4.62
CA TYR A 268 -5.74 -2.68 -3.39
C TYR A 268 -4.79 -2.77 -2.18
N GLU A 269 -3.58 -3.27 -2.39
CA GLU A 269 -2.61 -3.46 -1.32
C GLU A 269 -1.93 -2.15 -0.88
N MET A 270 -2.05 -1.07 -1.65
CA MET A 270 -1.61 0.28 -1.25
C MET A 270 -2.63 1.01 -0.37
N TYR A 271 -3.91 0.62 -0.40
CA TYR A 271 -4.96 1.25 0.42
C TYR A 271 -4.62 1.21 1.91
N ILE A 272 -3.87 0.20 2.37
CA ILE A 272 -3.46 0.15 3.77
C ILE A 272 -2.66 1.37 4.19
N LEU A 273 -1.84 1.95 3.30
CA LEU A 273 -1.02 3.10 3.65
C LEU A 273 -1.88 4.34 3.97
N VAL A 274 -3.13 4.38 3.49
CA VAL A 274 -4.08 5.47 3.78
C VAL A 274 -4.37 5.59 5.28
N ILE A 275 -4.28 4.50 6.05
CA ILE A 275 -4.48 4.58 7.51
C ILE A 275 -3.46 5.50 8.18
N THR A 276 -2.32 5.77 7.54
CA THR A 276 -1.28 6.67 8.07
C THR A 276 -1.70 8.15 8.07
N LEU A 277 -2.73 8.50 7.30
CA LEU A 277 -3.33 9.84 7.25
C LEU A 277 -4.42 10.04 8.30
N LEU A 278 -4.91 8.98 8.97
CA LEU A 278 -5.87 9.14 10.05
C LEU A 278 -5.23 9.82 11.27
N PRO A 279 -5.99 10.60 12.08
CA PRO A 279 -5.43 11.39 13.17
C PRO A 279 -5.19 10.55 14.44
N TRP A 280 -4.22 9.65 14.39
CA TRP A 280 -3.79 8.85 15.53
C TRP A 280 -3.04 9.70 16.57
N GLN A 281 -3.77 10.33 17.49
CA GLN A 281 -3.21 11.27 18.48
C GLN A 281 -2.08 10.64 19.31
N ALA A 282 -2.28 9.43 19.84
CA ALA A 282 -1.27 8.74 20.63
C ALA A 282 0.05 8.52 19.84
N VAL A 283 -0.06 8.09 18.58
CA VAL A 283 1.09 7.90 17.69
C VAL A 283 1.80 9.23 17.39
N ARG A 284 1.04 10.30 17.14
CA ARG A 284 1.59 11.64 16.89
C ARG A 284 2.34 12.18 18.10
N LEU A 285 1.85 11.92 19.31
CA LEU A 285 2.50 12.33 20.56
C LEU A 285 3.79 11.53 20.83
N ALA A 286 3.80 10.24 20.50
CA ALA A 286 4.97 9.37 20.66
C ALA A 286 6.09 9.65 19.65
N ALA A 287 5.76 10.21 18.48
CA ALA A 287 6.73 10.57 17.44
C ALA A 287 7.53 11.84 17.76
N LYS A 288 7.03 12.72 18.64
CA LYS A 288 7.76 13.94 18.99
C LYS A 288 9.07 13.53 19.68
N PRO A 289 10.23 14.10 19.28
CA PRO A 289 11.43 13.91 20.06
C PRO A 289 11.12 14.33 21.51
N PRO A 290 11.72 13.68 22.53
CA PRO A 290 11.77 14.31 23.83
C PRO A 290 12.40 15.67 23.57
N SER A 291 11.59 16.73 23.66
CA SER A 291 12.13 18.09 23.61
C SER A 291 13.32 18.11 24.56
N LEU A 292 14.33 18.91 24.22
CA LEU A 292 15.39 19.34 25.14
C LEU A 292 14.73 20.00 26.36
N ILE A 293 14.09 19.20 27.20
CA ILE A 293 13.46 19.55 28.45
C ILE A 293 14.63 19.53 29.42
N SER A 294 14.81 20.70 30.05
CA SER A 294 15.72 21.01 31.15
C SER A 294 17.22 21.07 30.82
N VAL A 295 17.66 22.16 30.18
CA VAL A 295 18.79 22.98 30.69
C VAL A 295 18.56 24.46 30.29
N VAL A 296 17.52 25.10 30.81
CA VAL A 296 17.49 26.55 31.09
C VAL A 296 16.69 26.73 32.37
#